data_AF-A0A0S3QRJ2-F1
#
_entry.id   AF-A0A0S3QRJ2-F1
#
_cell.length_a   1.000
_cell.length_b   1.000
_cell.length_c   1.000
_cell.angle_alpha   90.00
_cell.angle_beta   90.00
_cell.angle_gamma   90.00
#
_symmetry.space_group_name_H-M   'P 1'
#
loop_
_entity.id
_entity.type
_entity.pdbx_description
1 polymer ?
#
loop_
_entity_poly.entity_id
_entity_poly.type
_entity_poly.pdbx_seq_one_letter_code
_entity_poly.pdbx_strand_id
1 'polypeptide(L)'
;MRLLTWTPLVYSRRGFPRDEEGNPFIPSDIILEGISSALIYYFIKKYKGIEAKVKSYLLKKGLSPDEVVEKVKEIVFEKNPVLEDIRLPERIFLPEDKITTIRVEVFDLKKWIDVEEFKVEVFKGTLDVPIESENIERIKAASHSYAEALAKMEMDMLKDHPLVDMFYKPLLNDLKRWDIPLRLGMWTEVRYRGSLLFFWRIKDVRDALIKELKVDIRPHRVIYLPGERCTSGWCELKVE
;
A
#
# COMPACT_ATOMS: atom_id res chain seq x y z
N MET A 1 12.94 7.89 13.14
CA MET A 1 13.08 7.23 11.82
C MET A 1 12.82 8.25 10.73
N ARG A 2 13.25 8.01 9.50
CA ARG A 2 13.02 8.92 8.37
C ARG A 2 12.19 8.25 7.28
N LEU A 3 11.13 8.90 6.82
CA LEU A 3 10.37 8.49 5.64
C LEU A 3 10.98 9.13 4.40
N LEU A 4 11.43 8.31 3.46
CA LEU A 4 11.95 8.74 2.16
C LEU A 4 10.95 8.32 1.08
N THR A 5 10.44 9.27 0.31
CA THR A 5 9.56 8.96 -0.82
C THR A 5 10.39 8.68 -2.08
N TRP A 6 10.51 7.42 -2.46
CA TRP A 6 11.19 7.06 -3.72
C TRP A 6 10.36 7.47 -4.94
N THR A 7 9.03 7.41 -4.81
CA THR A 7 8.07 8.02 -5.74
C THR A 7 7.16 8.98 -4.99
N PRO A 8 6.59 9.99 -5.66
CA PRO A 8 5.71 10.94 -5.01
C PRO A 8 4.53 10.28 -4.32
N LEU A 9 4.24 10.76 -3.11
CA LEU A 9 3.09 10.37 -2.32
C LEU A 9 1.88 11.19 -2.75
N VAL A 10 0.75 10.53 -2.94
CA VAL A 10 -0.57 11.15 -3.13
C VAL A 10 -1.39 10.77 -1.90
N TYR A 11 -2.01 11.71 -1.19
CA TYR A 11 -2.89 11.34 -0.07
C TYR A 11 -4.30 10.99 -0.55
N SER A 12 -4.93 11.90 -1.29
CA SER A 12 -6.27 11.75 -1.83
C SER A 12 -6.43 12.59 -3.10
N ARG A 13 -7.51 12.38 -3.86
CA ARG A 13 -7.86 13.26 -5.01
C ARG A 13 -8.05 14.73 -4.61
N ARG A 14 -8.30 15.03 -3.32
CA ARG A 14 -8.51 16.38 -2.81
C ARG A 14 -7.22 17.05 -2.30
N GLY A 15 -6.08 16.38 -2.41
CA GLY A 15 -4.80 16.83 -1.85
C GLY A 15 -4.58 16.33 -0.41
N PHE A 16 -3.56 16.88 0.27
CA PHE A 16 -3.25 16.55 1.66
C PHE A 16 -4.18 17.29 2.62
N PRO A 17 -4.57 16.68 3.75
CA PRO A 17 -5.32 17.39 4.77
C PRO A 17 -4.48 18.54 5.34
N ARG A 18 -5.18 19.59 5.77
CA ARG A 18 -4.60 20.76 6.44
C ARG A 18 -5.14 20.85 7.87
N ASP A 19 -4.34 21.35 8.80
CA ASP A 19 -4.81 21.66 10.17
C ASP A 19 -5.62 22.98 10.20
N GLU A 20 -5.96 23.45 11.40
CA GLU A 20 -6.69 24.72 11.57
C GLU A 20 -5.92 25.95 11.06
N GLU A 21 -4.59 25.87 10.99
CA GLU A 21 -3.69 26.95 10.54
C GLU A 21 -3.37 26.88 9.04
N GLY A 22 -3.81 25.81 8.37
CA GLY A 22 -3.57 25.58 6.93
C GLY A 22 -2.34 24.72 6.63
N ASN A 23 -1.65 24.21 7.65
CA ASN A 23 -0.42 23.42 7.48
C ASN A 23 -0.73 22.00 6.97
N PRO A 24 -0.08 21.52 5.90
CA PRO A 24 -0.30 20.17 5.39
C PRO A 24 0.27 19.11 6.29
N PHE A 25 -0.41 17.97 6.37
CA PHE A 25 0.09 16.80 7.08
C PHE A 25 -0.32 15.48 6.43
N ILE A 26 0.37 14.41 6.80
CA ILE A 26 -0.08 13.02 6.60
C ILE A 26 -0.61 12.52 7.95
N PRO A 27 -1.85 12.01 8.02
CA PRO A 27 -2.31 11.37 9.23
C PRO A 27 -1.63 10.00 9.43
N SER A 28 -1.42 9.61 10.69
CA SER A 28 -0.70 8.38 11.05
C SER A 28 -1.34 7.11 10.49
N ASP A 29 -2.65 7.13 10.27
CA ASP A 29 -3.45 6.05 9.71
C ASP A 29 -2.89 5.55 8.37
N ILE A 30 -2.33 6.44 7.54
CA ILE A 30 -1.73 6.07 6.25
C ILE A 30 -0.51 5.17 6.44
N ILE A 31 0.35 5.49 7.41
CA ILE A 31 1.53 4.67 7.71
C ILE A 31 1.11 3.35 8.33
N LEU A 32 0.17 3.40 9.29
CA LEU A 32 -0.39 2.21 9.94
C LEU A 32 -1.08 1.29 8.92
N GLU A 33 -1.76 1.82 7.92
CA GLU A 33 -2.39 1.03 6.86
C GLU A 33 -1.35 0.32 5.97
N GLY A 34 -0.26 1.01 5.62
CA GLY A 34 0.87 0.44 4.89
C GLY A 34 1.51 -0.72 5.66
N ILE A 35 1.80 -0.50 6.95
CA ILE A 35 2.36 -1.53 7.84
C ILE A 35 1.36 -2.68 8.05
N SER A 36 0.08 -2.37 8.26
CA SER A 36 -0.99 -3.36 8.43
C SER A 36 -1.11 -4.27 7.21
N SER A 37 -1.11 -3.72 6.00
CA SER A 37 -1.16 -4.50 4.76
C SER A 37 0.05 -5.43 4.64
N ALA A 38 1.24 -4.95 4.99
CA ALA A 38 2.45 -5.75 5.00
C ALA A 38 2.38 -6.91 6.02
N LEU A 39 1.96 -6.63 7.24
CA LEU A 39 1.80 -7.63 8.30
C LEU A 39 0.73 -8.66 7.96
N ILE A 40 -0.43 -8.24 7.45
CA ILE A 40 -1.49 -9.16 6.97
C ILE A 40 -0.92 -10.14 5.96
N TYR A 41 -0.28 -9.62 4.91
CA TYR A 41 0.31 -10.46 3.87
C TYR A 41 1.35 -11.45 4.45
N TYR A 42 2.24 -10.95 5.30
CA TYR A 42 3.30 -11.74 5.92
C TYR A 42 2.75 -12.85 6.83
N PHE A 43 1.83 -12.53 7.73
CA PHE A 43 1.26 -13.49 8.68
C PHE A 43 0.44 -14.57 7.99
N ILE A 44 -0.36 -14.20 6.99
CA ILE A 44 -1.13 -15.18 6.21
C ILE A 44 -0.17 -16.11 5.44
N LYS A 45 0.87 -15.55 4.81
CA LYS A 45 1.88 -16.35 4.11
C LYS A 45 2.64 -17.30 5.02
N LYS A 46 2.98 -16.85 6.23
CA LYS A 46 3.84 -17.58 7.18
C LYS A 46 3.09 -18.62 8.00
N TYR A 47 1.85 -18.34 8.42
CA TYR A 47 1.12 -19.16 9.38
C TYR A 47 -0.12 -19.79 8.74
N LYS A 48 -0.03 -21.09 8.42
CA LYS A 48 -1.13 -21.86 7.78
C LYS A 48 -2.45 -21.84 8.56
N GLY A 49 -2.40 -21.76 9.89
CA GLY A 49 -3.60 -21.60 10.71
C GLY A 49 -4.32 -20.28 10.48
N ILE A 50 -3.57 -19.17 10.33
CA ILE A 50 -4.13 -17.85 10.00
C ILE A 50 -4.67 -17.86 8.58
N GLU A 51 -3.92 -18.42 7.62
CA GLU A 51 -4.36 -18.59 6.24
C GLU A 51 -5.71 -19.32 6.16
N ALA A 52 -5.85 -20.46 6.84
CA ALA A 52 -7.08 -21.25 6.85
C ALA A 52 -8.26 -20.49 7.45
N LYS A 53 -8.05 -19.76 8.56
CA LYS A 53 -9.10 -18.93 9.20
C LYS A 53 -9.56 -17.81 8.26
N VAL A 54 -8.62 -17.06 7.70
CA VAL A 54 -8.95 -15.94 6.78
C VAL A 54 -9.62 -16.47 5.51
N LYS A 55 -9.11 -17.56 4.92
CA LYS A 55 -9.73 -18.22 3.77
C LYS A 55 -11.17 -18.65 4.08
N SER A 56 -11.40 -19.29 5.23
CA SER A 56 -12.73 -19.70 5.66
C SER A 56 -13.69 -18.51 5.79
N TYR A 57 -13.21 -17.39 6.35
CA TYR A 57 -13.97 -16.14 6.41
C TYR A 57 -14.31 -15.59 5.01
N LEU A 58 -13.32 -15.45 4.12
CA LEU A 58 -13.50 -14.90 2.77
C LEU A 58 -14.36 -15.77 1.85
N LEU A 59 -14.61 -17.03 2.21
CA LEU A 59 -15.51 -17.93 1.48
C LEU A 59 -16.96 -17.94 2.03
N LYS A 60 -17.25 -17.17 3.08
CA LYS A 60 -18.62 -17.03 3.59
C LYS A 60 -19.48 -16.24 2.61
N LYS A 61 -20.79 -16.50 2.63
CA LYS A 61 -21.79 -15.68 1.96
C LYS A 61 -22.14 -14.45 2.79
N GLY A 62 -22.61 -13.39 2.14
CA GLY A 62 -23.12 -12.20 2.83
C GLY A 62 -22.01 -11.36 3.47
N LEU A 63 -20.82 -11.35 2.87
CA LEU A 63 -19.73 -10.48 3.31
C LEU A 63 -20.13 -9.01 3.11
N SER A 64 -19.94 -8.20 4.16
CA SER A 64 -20.08 -6.75 4.06
C SER A 64 -18.84 -6.16 3.39
N PRO A 65 -18.97 -5.48 2.24
CA PRO A 65 -17.80 -4.93 1.57
C PRO A 65 -16.99 -3.95 2.42
N ASP A 66 -17.60 -3.29 3.39
CA ASP A 66 -16.93 -2.28 4.21
C ASP A 66 -16.23 -2.89 5.44
N GLU A 67 -16.59 -4.11 5.84
CA GLU A 67 -16.05 -4.77 7.05
C GLU A 67 -14.99 -5.82 6.75
N VAL A 68 -14.85 -6.26 5.49
CA VAL A 68 -13.96 -7.38 5.11
C VAL A 68 -12.53 -7.19 5.59
N VAL A 69 -11.96 -5.99 5.41
CA VAL A 69 -10.57 -5.72 5.82
C VAL A 69 -10.43 -5.71 7.34
N GLU A 70 -11.38 -5.11 8.06
CA GLU A 70 -11.35 -5.09 9.52
C GLU A 70 -11.48 -6.50 10.11
N LYS A 71 -12.36 -7.35 9.55
CA LYS A 71 -12.43 -8.77 9.95
C LYS A 71 -11.16 -9.55 9.63
N VAL A 72 -10.49 -9.26 8.52
CA VAL A 72 -9.17 -9.87 8.23
C VAL A 72 -8.13 -9.41 9.24
N LYS A 73 -8.08 -8.12 9.58
CA LYS A 73 -7.20 -7.58 10.62
C LYS A 73 -7.46 -8.27 11.97
N GLU A 74 -8.71 -8.36 12.40
CA GLU A 74 -9.10 -9.05 13.64
C GLU A 74 -8.52 -10.48 13.67
N ILE A 75 -8.75 -11.27 12.61
CA ILE A 75 -8.28 -12.66 12.54
C ILE A 75 -6.74 -12.76 12.59
N VAL A 76 -6.04 -11.85 11.92
CA VAL A 76 -4.57 -11.86 11.82
C VAL A 76 -3.92 -11.43 13.13
N PHE A 77 -4.43 -10.35 13.72
CA PHE A 77 -3.81 -9.68 14.87
C PHE A 77 -4.29 -10.22 16.22
N GLU A 78 -5.36 -11.03 16.29
CA GLU A 78 -5.85 -11.73 17.51
C GLU A 78 -4.71 -12.39 18.32
N LYS A 79 -3.72 -12.98 17.63
CA LYS A 79 -2.57 -13.66 18.27
C LYS A 79 -1.23 -12.95 18.10
N ASN A 80 -1.22 -11.82 17.40
CA ASN A 80 0.00 -11.09 17.05
C ASN A 80 -0.30 -9.58 17.06
N PRO A 81 -0.48 -8.94 18.23
CA PRO A 81 -0.91 -7.53 18.33
C PRO A 81 0.20 -6.53 17.99
N VAL A 82 0.97 -6.79 16.92
CA VAL A 82 2.13 -5.98 16.50
C VAL A 82 1.76 -4.53 16.20
N LEU A 83 0.52 -4.27 15.79
CA LEU A 83 0.05 -2.90 15.52
C LEU A 83 -0.15 -2.08 16.80
N GLU A 84 -0.51 -2.71 17.92
CA GLU A 84 -0.75 -2.02 19.20
C GLU A 84 0.56 -1.47 19.80
N ASP A 85 1.69 -2.08 19.45
CA ASP A 85 3.02 -1.68 19.90
C ASP A 85 3.63 -0.51 19.08
N ILE A 86 2.93 -0.03 18.05
CA ILE A 86 3.44 1.05 17.20
C ILE A 86 2.96 2.40 17.74
N ARG A 87 3.89 3.24 18.18
CA ARG A 87 3.61 4.63 18.55
C ARG A 87 4.00 5.56 17.43
N LEU A 88 3.08 6.47 17.10
CA LEU A 88 3.21 7.41 15.99
C LEU A 88 2.42 8.68 16.31
N PRO A 89 2.93 9.87 15.97
CA PRO A 89 2.17 11.11 16.13
C PRO A 89 0.96 11.09 15.19
N GLU A 90 -0.20 11.60 15.64
CA GLU A 90 -1.43 11.60 14.83
C GLU A 90 -1.28 12.33 13.49
N ARG A 91 -0.51 13.42 13.49
CA ARG A 91 -0.24 14.25 12.31
C ARG A 91 1.27 14.34 12.10
N ILE A 92 1.70 14.11 10.86
CA ILE A 92 3.09 14.29 10.45
C ILE A 92 3.10 15.42 9.42
N PHE A 93 3.57 16.60 9.83
CA PHE A 93 3.51 17.80 9.01
C PHE A 93 4.45 17.72 7.81
N LEU A 94 3.98 18.21 6.66
CA LEU A 94 4.72 18.22 5.42
C LEU A 94 5.30 19.60 5.15
N PRO A 95 6.57 19.71 4.69
CA PRO A 95 7.10 20.96 4.18
C PRO A 95 6.34 21.39 2.91
N GLU A 96 5.73 22.59 2.93
CA GLU A 96 4.95 23.10 1.80
C GLU A 96 5.77 23.22 0.51
N ASP A 97 7.05 23.55 0.61
CA ASP A 97 7.97 23.68 -0.53
C ASP A 97 8.25 22.35 -1.24
N LYS A 98 7.84 21.23 -0.65
CA LYS A 98 7.93 19.87 -1.22
C LYS A 98 6.59 19.37 -1.76
N ILE A 99 5.54 20.18 -1.68
CA ILE A 99 4.23 19.86 -2.22
C ILE A 99 4.06 20.57 -3.57
N THR A 100 3.70 19.79 -4.59
CA THR A 100 3.44 20.33 -5.92
C THR A 100 2.12 19.78 -6.45
N THR A 101 1.43 20.56 -7.29
CA THR A 101 0.25 20.07 -8.00
C THR A 101 0.66 19.58 -9.38
N ILE A 102 0.42 18.32 -9.67
CA ILE A 102 0.76 17.70 -10.96
C ILE A 102 -0.44 16.96 -11.56
N ARG A 103 -0.38 16.68 -12.86
CA ARG A 103 -1.31 15.75 -13.52
C ARG A 103 -0.88 14.31 -13.22
N VAL A 104 -1.83 13.50 -12.77
CA VAL A 104 -1.67 12.05 -12.58
C VAL A 104 -2.72 11.30 -13.38
N GLU A 105 -2.44 10.05 -13.66
CA GLU A 105 -3.30 9.14 -14.43
C GLU A 105 -3.65 7.92 -13.58
N VAL A 106 -4.87 7.40 -13.76
CA VAL A 106 -5.23 6.07 -13.30
C VAL A 106 -4.90 5.11 -14.43
N PHE A 107 -3.83 4.35 -14.28
CA PHE A 107 -3.34 3.43 -15.30
C PHE A 107 -3.81 2.00 -15.02
N ASP A 108 -4.48 1.37 -16.00
CA ASP A 108 -4.88 -0.04 -15.91
C ASP A 108 -3.72 -0.94 -16.37
N LEU A 109 -3.02 -1.55 -15.42
CA LEU A 109 -1.86 -2.41 -15.63
C LEU A 109 -2.15 -3.64 -16.52
N LYS A 110 -3.42 -4.09 -16.62
CA LYS A 110 -3.78 -5.24 -17.45
C LYS A 110 -4.14 -4.86 -18.88
N LYS A 111 -4.77 -3.69 -19.04
CA LYS A 111 -5.25 -3.21 -20.34
C LYS A 111 -4.27 -2.26 -21.03
N TRP A 112 -3.31 -1.74 -20.28
CA TRP A 112 -2.31 -0.74 -20.71
C TRP A 112 -2.96 0.50 -21.29
N ILE A 113 -3.97 1.01 -20.58
CA ILE A 113 -4.68 2.23 -20.94
C ILE A 113 -4.81 3.11 -19.71
N ASP A 114 -4.78 4.41 -19.95
CA ASP A 114 -5.18 5.41 -18.98
C ASP A 114 -6.72 5.43 -18.93
N VAL A 115 -7.28 5.17 -17.75
CA VAL A 115 -8.74 5.14 -17.59
C VAL A 115 -9.30 6.48 -17.12
N GLU A 116 -8.47 7.30 -16.48
CA GLU A 116 -8.85 8.61 -15.97
C GLU A 116 -7.60 9.45 -15.73
N GLU A 117 -7.73 10.78 -15.81
CA GLU A 117 -6.68 11.73 -15.44
C GLU A 117 -7.24 12.80 -14.49
N PHE A 118 -6.41 13.27 -13.55
CA PHE A 118 -6.77 14.37 -12.66
C PHE A 118 -5.54 15.13 -12.17
N LYS A 119 -5.75 16.35 -11.68
CA LYS A 119 -4.70 17.14 -11.00
C LYS A 119 -4.79 16.90 -9.50
N VAL A 120 -3.65 16.70 -8.85
CA VAL A 120 -3.58 16.45 -7.41
C VAL A 120 -2.29 16.98 -6.81
N GLU A 121 -2.32 17.28 -5.52
CA GLU A 121 -1.11 17.53 -4.74
C GLU A 121 -0.32 16.25 -4.55
N VAL A 122 0.99 16.34 -4.74
CA VAL A 122 1.94 15.28 -4.44
C VAL A 122 3.06 15.79 -3.54
N PHE A 123 3.54 14.92 -2.67
CA PHE A 123 4.71 15.17 -1.84
C PHE A 123 5.86 14.27 -2.29
N LYS A 124 7.03 14.87 -2.55
CA LYS A 124 8.26 14.12 -2.80
C LYS A 124 9.40 14.71 -1.97
N GLY A 125 9.94 13.93 -1.03
CA GLY A 125 11.04 14.35 -0.18
C GLY A 125 11.36 13.35 0.92
N THR A 126 11.96 13.89 1.99
CA THR A 126 12.30 13.17 3.21
C THR A 126 11.62 13.85 4.39
N LEU A 127 11.15 13.06 5.34
CA LEU A 127 10.41 13.54 6.51
C LEU A 127 10.82 12.74 7.74
N ASP A 128 11.02 13.41 8.86
CA ASP A 128 11.21 12.73 10.14
C ASP A 128 9.87 12.15 10.61
N VAL A 129 9.85 10.85 10.89
CA VAL A 129 8.69 10.15 11.44
C VAL A 129 9.14 9.45 12.72
N PRO A 130 8.72 9.97 13.90
CA PRO A 130 9.05 9.34 15.18
C PRO A 130 8.15 8.12 15.37
N ILE A 131 8.55 7.00 14.77
CA ILE A 131 7.95 5.69 14.96
C ILE A 131 8.72 4.97 16.06
N GLU A 132 8.01 4.54 17.10
CA GLU A 132 8.54 3.63 18.12
C GLU A 132 7.81 2.29 18.02
N SER A 133 8.56 1.19 18.05
CA SER A 133 7.98 -0.15 18.13
C SER A 133 9.01 -1.15 18.66
N GLU A 134 8.57 -2.10 19.47
CA GLU A 134 9.40 -3.24 19.91
C GLU A 134 9.55 -4.32 18.81
N ASN A 135 8.76 -4.20 17.73
CA ASN A 135 8.65 -5.22 16.67
C ASN A 135 9.24 -4.76 15.33
N ILE A 136 10.20 -3.84 15.32
CA ILE A 136 10.78 -3.27 14.09
C ILE A 136 11.31 -4.33 13.13
N GLU A 137 12.04 -5.34 13.61
CA GLU A 137 12.55 -6.42 12.75
C GLU A 137 11.42 -7.23 12.08
N ARG A 138 10.30 -7.40 12.79
CA ARG A 138 9.13 -8.08 12.25
C ARG A 138 8.43 -7.22 11.20
N ILE A 139 8.31 -5.92 11.45
CA ILE A 139 7.75 -4.93 10.50
C ILE A 139 8.63 -4.88 9.24
N LYS A 140 9.96 -4.85 9.39
CA LYS A 140 10.94 -4.91 8.30
C LYS A 140 10.74 -6.16 7.43
N ALA A 141 10.74 -7.34 8.03
CA ALA A 141 10.55 -8.60 7.31
C ALA A 141 9.20 -8.66 6.58
N ALA A 142 8.13 -8.20 7.23
CA ALA A 142 6.79 -8.16 6.63
C ALA A 142 6.72 -7.18 5.45
N SER A 143 7.29 -5.99 5.63
CA SER A 143 7.35 -4.91 4.64
C SER A 143 8.08 -5.35 3.37
N HIS A 144 9.26 -5.97 3.48
CA HIS A 144 9.95 -6.53 2.32
C HIS A 144 9.14 -7.61 1.61
N SER A 145 8.61 -8.58 2.38
CA SER A 145 7.83 -9.69 1.81
C SER A 145 6.61 -9.19 1.02
N TYR A 146 5.94 -8.15 1.54
CA TYR A 146 4.78 -7.54 0.89
C TYR A 146 5.16 -6.64 -0.29
N ALA A 147 6.10 -5.70 -0.11
CA ALA A 147 6.50 -4.76 -1.14
C ALA A 147 7.03 -5.47 -2.40
N GLU A 148 7.87 -6.50 -2.22
CA GLU A 148 8.32 -7.31 -3.35
C GLU A 148 7.18 -8.05 -4.05
N ALA A 149 6.25 -8.62 -3.28
CA ALA A 149 5.13 -9.36 -3.84
C ALA A 149 4.18 -8.45 -4.62
N LEU A 150 3.94 -7.24 -4.12
CA LEU A 150 3.14 -6.22 -4.77
C LEU A 150 3.81 -5.76 -6.06
N ALA A 151 5.09 -5.36 -6.00
CA ALA A 151 5.84 -4.90 -7.18
C ALA A 151 5.95 -5.99 -8.26
N LYS A 152 6.21 -7.25 -7.88
CA LYS A 152 6.22 -8.38 -8.82
C LYS A 152 4.85 -8.62 -9.45
N MET A 153 3.77 -8.58 -8.67
CA MET A 153 2.41 -8.75 -9.20
C MET A 153 2.06 -7.64 -10.20
N GLU A 154 2.37 -6.38 -9.88
CA GLU A 154 2.12 -5.25 -10.78
C GLU A 154 2.94 -5.39 -12.07
N MET A 155 4.23 -5.75 -11.95
CA MET A 155 5.12 -6.02 -13.07
C MET A 155 4.62 -7.19 -13.96
N ASP A 156 4.12 -8.28 -13.36
CA ASP A 156 3.60 -9.44 -14.10
C ASP A 156 2.39 -9.08 -14.98
N MET A 157 1.58 -8.08 -14.58
CA MET A 157 0.44 -7.61 -15.39
C MET A 157 0.90 -6.80 -16.62
N LEU A 158 2.08 -6.19 -16.53
CA LEU A 158 2.64 -5.34 -17.57
C LEU A 158 3.33 -6.09 -18.72
N LYS A 159 3.69 -7.36 -18.55
CA LYS A 159 4.37 -8.20 -19.55
C LYS A 159 5.55 -7.47 -20.23
N ASP A 160 5.37 -6.99 -21.45
CA ASP A 160 6.40 -6.34 -22.29
C ASP A 160 6.31 -4.80 -22.28
N HIS A 161 5.45 -4.22 -21.43
CA HIS A 161 5.29 -2.77 -21.33
C HIS A 161 6.59 -2.10 -20.82
N PRO A 162 7.01 -0.95 -21.38
CA PRO A 162 8.28 -0.29 -21.01
C PRO A 162 8.46 0.02 -19.52
N LEU A 163 7.37 0.20 -18.77
CA LEU A 163 7.42 0.39 -17.31
C LEU A 163 8.08 -0.77 -16.55
N VAL A 164 8.10 -1.98 -17.12
CA VAL A 164 8.81 -3.12 -16.53
C VAL A 164 10.30 -2.80 -16.38
N ASP A 165 10.93 -2.36 -17.46
CA ASP A 165 12.36 -2.06 -17.47
C ASP A 165 12.69 -0.71 -16.85
N MET A 166 11.84 0.29 -17.09
CA MET A 166 12.10 1.66 -16.68
C MET A 166 11.84 1.92 -15.21
N PHE A 167 10.95 1.14 -14.58
CA PHE A 167 10.46 1.43 -13.23
C PHE A 167 10.47 0.20 -12.32
N TYR A 168 9.79 -0.89 -12.69
CA TYR A 168 9.62 -2.03 -11.77
C TYR A 168 10.92 -2.81 -11.52
N LYS A 169 11.76 -3.02 -12.53
CA LYS A 169 13.09 -3.64 -12.36
C LYS A 169 14.00 -2.80 -11.46
N PRO A 170 14.16 -1.47 -11.68
CA PRO A 170 14.86 -0.59 -10.74
C PRO A 170 14.30 -0.65 -9.32
N LEU A 171 12.98 -0.51 -9.16
CA LEU A 171 12.31 -0.59 -7.86
C LEU A 171 12.65 -1.89 -7.13
N LEU A 172 12.51 -3.04 -7.80
CA LEU A 172 12.81 -4.34 -7.19
C LEU A 172 14.28 -4.50 -6.77
N ASN A 173 15.21 -3.80 -7.42
CA ASN A 173 16.61 -3.79 -7.00
C ASN A 173 16.83 -2.88 -5.79
N ASP A 174 16.19 -1.71 -5.77
CA ASP A 174 16.27 -0.76 -4.67
C ASP A 174 15.62 -1.30 -3.40
N LEU A 175 14.46 -1.98 -3.52
CA LEU A 175 13.74 -2.61 -2.41
C LEU A 175 14.59 -3.59 -1.60
N LYS A 176 15.64 -4.19 -2.18
CA LYS A 176 16.55 -5.10 -1.48
C LYS A 176 17.46 -4.39 -0.48
N ARG A 177 17.62 -3.07 -0.63
CA ARG A 177 18.53 -2.21 0.14
C ARG A 177 17.80 -1.31 1.12
N TRP A 178 16.49 -1.14 0.96
CA TRP A 178 15.67 -0.34 1.86
C TRP A 178 15.56 -0.99 3.23
N ASP A 179 15.41 -0.20 4.28
CA ASP A 179 15.18 -0.74 5.61
C ASP A 179 13.76 -1.27 5.78
N ILE A 180 12.74 -0.42 5.61
CA ILE A 180 11.34 -0.83 5.74
C ILE A 180 10.59 -0.29 4.52
N PRO A 181 10.41 -1.10 3.47
CA PRO A 181 9.73 -0.66 2.26
C PRO A 181 8.21 -0.63 2.42
N LEU A 182 7.59 0.51 2.14
CA LEU A 182 6.15 0.69 2.23
C LEU A 182 5.55 1.21 0.92
N ARG A 183 4.25 0.95 0.77
CA ARG A 183 3.40 1.57 -0.25
C ARG A 183 2.32 2.38 0.46
N LEU A 184 2.42 3.71 0.39
CA LEU A 184 1.62 4.64 1.19
C LEU A 184 0.69 5.50 0.33
N GLY A 185 -0.35 6.03 0.97
CA GLY A 185 -1.30 6.95 0.37
C GLY A 185 -2.22 6.32 -0.68
N MET A 186 -2.75 7.17 -1.56
CA MET A 186 -3.57 6.80 -2.70
C MET A 186 -2.67 6.36 -3.87
N TRP A 187 -2.36 5.07 -3.91
CA TRP A 187 -1.59 4.44 -4.99
C TRP A 187 -2.44 3.56 -5.92
N THR A 188 -3.68 3.26 -5.53
CA THR A 188 -4.65 2.48 -6.30
C THR A 188 -6.07 2.92 -5.97
N GLU A 189 -6.97 2.79 -6.93
CA GLU A 189 -8.41 2.99 -6.75
C GLU A 189 -9.17 1.68 -6.51
N VAL A 190 -8.46 0.56 -6.57
CA VAL A 190 -9.07 -0.74 -6.31
C VAL A 190 -9.38 -0.86 -4.82
N ARG A 191 -10.63 -1.22 -4.52
CA ARG A 191 -11.10 -1.45 -3.16
C ARG A 191 -10.22 -2.51 -2.47
N TYR A 192 -9.98 -2.33 -1.17
CA TYR A 192 -9.08 -3.15 -0.34
C TYR A 192 -7.59 -2.99 -0.63
N ARG A 193 -7.20 -2.15 -1.60
CA ARG A 193 -5.82 -1.79 -1.92
C ARG A 193 -4.93 -3.03 -1.98
N GLY A 194 -4.03 -3.22 -1.02
CA GLY A 194 -3.22 -4.43 -0.91
C GLY A 194 -3.50 -5.31 0.31
N SER A 195 -4.50 -4.99 1.13
CA SER A 195 -4.82 -5.76 2.34
C SER A 195 -5.28 -7.19 2.04
N LEU A 196 -5.83 -7.45 0.84
CA LEU A 196 -6.21 -8.78 0.37
C LEU A 196 -5.22 -9.39 -0.65
N LEU A 197 -4.03 -8.79 -0.80
CA LEU A 197 -3.04 -9.19 -1.80
C LEU A 197 -2.75 -10.70 -1.74
N PHE A 198 -2.61 -11.31 -0.55
CA PHE A 198 -2.26 -12.73 -0.49
C PHE A 198 -3.22 -13.64 -1.27
N PHE A 199 -4.53 -13.33 -1.24
CA PHE A 199 -5.55 -14.19 -1.83
C PHE A 199 -5.76 -14.00 -3.32
N TRP A 200 -5.09 -13.03 -3.98
CA TRP A 200 -5.27 -12.86 -5.42
C TRP A 200 -4.85 -14.09 -6.24
N ARG A 201 -3.89 -14.87 -5.71
CA ARG A 201 -3.39 -16.13 -6.30
C ARG A 201 -4.30 -17.33 -6.02
N ILE A 202 -5.22 -17.21 -5.06
CA ILE A 202 -6.11 -18.32 -4.66
C ILE A 202 -7.40 -18.16 -5.44
N LYS A 203 -7.48 -18.88 -6.57
CA LYS A 203 -8.61 -18.80 -7.52
C LYS A 203 -9.97 -18.88 -6.84
N ASP A 204 -10.18 -19.87 -5.98
CA ASP A 204 -11.47 -20.07 -5.30
C ASP A 204 -11.89 -18.88 -4.44
N VAL A 205 -10.94 -18.26 -3.72
CA VAL A 205 -11.21 -17.08 -2.88
C VAL A 205 -11.50 -15.89 -3.78
N ARG A 206 -10.70 -15.67 -4.82
CA ARG A 206 -10.93 -14.57 -5.76
C ARG A 206 -12.30 -14.68 -6.44
N ASP A 207 -12.66 -15.87 -6.91
CA ASP A 207 -13.93 -16.11 -7.61
C ASP A 207 -15.12 -15.94 -6.64
N ALA A 208 -14.98 -16.35 -5.38
CA ALA A 208 -15.97 -16.08 -4.33
C ALA A 208 -16.12 -14.59 -4.04
N LEU A 209 -15.02 -13.84 -3.88
CA LEU A 209 -15.05 -12.41 -3.61
C LEU A 209 -15.62 -11.61 -4.80
N ILE A 210 -15.31 -11.98 -6.03
CA ILE A 210 -15.93 -11.38 -7.22
C ILE A 210 -17.44 -11.65 -7.22
N LYS A 211 -17.87 -12.86 -6.84
CA LYS A 211 -19.29 -13.21 -6.79
C LYS A 211 -20.05 -12.45 -5.70
N GLU A 212 -19.52 -12.42 -4.49
CA GLU A 212 -20.17 -11.86 -3.29
C GLU A 212 -20.03 -10.33 -3.23
N LEU A 213 -18.84 -9.79 -3.48
CA LEU A 213 -18.54 -8.35 -3.32
C LEU A 213 -18.57 -7.56 -4.63
N LYS A 214 -18.66 -8.24 -5.79
CA LYS A 214 -18.61 -7.63 -7.13
C LYS A 214 -17.32 -6.83 -7.40
N VAL A 215 -16.21 -7.22 -6.77
CA VAL A 215 -14.91 -6.53 -6.86
C VAL A 215 -13.79 -7.53 -7.19
N ASP A 216 -12.92 -7.17 -8.14
CA ASP A 216 -11.62 -7.85 -8.31
C ASP A 216 -10.63 -7.26 -7.32
N ILE A 217 -10.20 -8.07 -6.35
CA ILE A 217 -9.27 -7.67 -5.28
C ILE A 217 -7.83 -7.42 -5.76
N ARG A 218 -7.52 -7.69 -7.04
CA ARG A 218 -6.22 -7.38 -7.63
C ARG A 218 -6.11 -5.88 -7.90
N PRO A 219 -5.11 -5.17 -7.34
CA PRO A 219 -4.92 -3.76 -7.63
C PRO A 219 -4.33 -3.58 -9.04
N HIS A 220 -5.20 -3.66 -10.04
CA HIS A 220 -4.83 -3.54 -11.46
C HIS A 220 -4.89 -2.10 -11.96
N ARG A 221 -5.51 -1.20 -11.20
CA ARG A 221 -5.52 0.24 -11.47
C ARG A 221 -4.61 0.93 -10.48
N VAL A 222 -3.58 1.61 -10.96
CA VAL A 222 -2.61 2.31 -10.11
C VAL A 222 -2.55 3.77 -10.48
N ILE A 223 -2.21 4.61 -9.51
CA ILE A 223 -1.92 6.02 -9.79
C ILE A 223 -0.53 6.11 -10.39
N TYR A 224 -0.46 6.65 -11.59
CA TYR A 224 0.72 6.80 -12.41
C TYR A 224 1.04 8.29 -12.62
N LEU A 225 2.33 8.61 -12.57
CA LEU A 225 2.87 9.95 -12.76
C LEU A 225 3.64 9.99 -14.08
N PRO A 226 3.05 10.47 -15.19
CA PRO A 226 3.67 10.40 -16.51
C PRO A 226 4.99 11.17 -16.60
N GLY A 227 5.06 12.33 -15.93
CA GLY A 227 6.26 13.17 -15.89
C GLY A 227 7.45 12.50 -15.21
N GLU A 228 7.20 11.60 -14.26
CA GLU A 228 8.24 10.85 -13.53
C GLU A 228 8.36 9.39 -13.98
N ARG A 229 7.44 8.93 -14.84
CA ARG A 229 7.33 7.56 -15.35
C ARG A 229 7.31 6.51 -14.23
N CYS A 230 6.56 6.80 -13.16
CA CYS A 230 6.50 5.97 -11.96
C CYS A 230 5.08 5.81 -11.40
N THR A 231 4.85 4.76 -10.61
CA THR A 231 3.61 4.62 -9.82
C THR A 231 3.75 5.24 -8.43
N SER A 232 2.70 5.87 -7.87
CA SER A 232 2.78 6.76 -6.69
C SER A 232 2.89 6.06 -5.32
N GLY A 233 3.70 6.55 -4.39
CA GLY A 233 3.64 6.14 -2.98
C GLY A 233 4.57 4.99 -2.57
N TRP A 234 5.57 4.60 -3.36
CA TRP A 234 6.68 3.77 -2.86
C TRP A 234 7.58 4.61 -1.96
N CYS A 235 7.74 4.16 -0.72
CA CYS A 235 8.52 4.84 0.31
C CYS A 235 9.42 3.86 1.07
N GLU A 236 10.50 4.39 1.64
CA GLU A 236 11.36 3.71 2.61
C GLU A 236 11.18 4.40 3.97
N LEU A 237 10.90 3.62 5.02
CA LEU A 237 11.14 4.05 6.40
C LEU A 237 12.55 3.59 6.80
N LYS A 238 13.45 4.55 6.94
CA LYS A 238 14.84 4.35 7.29
C LYS A 238 15.02 4.32 8.80
N VAL A 239 15.68 3.27 9.28
CA VAL A 239 16.05 3.10 10.68
C VAL A 239 17.47 3.64 10.83
N GLU A 240 17.70 4.53 11.81
CA GLU A 240 19.02 5.12 12.06
C GLU A 240 19.85 4.28 13.01
#